data_AF-A0A7V5HMT8-F1
#
_entry.id   AF-A0A7V5HMT8-F1
#
_cell.length_a   1.000
_cell.length_b   1.000
_cell.length_c   1.000
_cell.angle_alpha   90.00
_cell.angle_beta   90.00
_cell.angle_gamma   90.00
#
_symmetry.space_group_name_H-M   'P 1'
#
loop_
_entity.id
_entity.type
_entity.pdbx_description
1 polymer ?
#
loop_
_entity_poly.entity_id
_entity_poly.type
_entity_poly.pdbx_seq_one_letter_code
_entity_poly.pdbx_strand_id
1 'polypeptide(L)'
;MKPPKDIKLLSGTSSRPLMLEIAQHLKVESTEHLVSRFKDGEIRVQILENIRGHDVFIVQSTHPPADNLLELLLLIDAAKRASAKRVTAVIPYFGYGRQDRKDQPRVPISAKLVSNLI
;
A
#
# COMPACT_ATOMS: atom_id res chain seq x y z
N MET A 1 -11.62 20.89 -12.49
CA MET A 1 -11.19 20.47 -11.14
C MET A 1 -9.67 20.63 -11.07
N LYS A 2 -9.14 21.46 -10.16
CA LYS A 2 -7.68 21.62 -10.00
C LYS A 2 -7.11 20.32 -9.43
N PRO A 3 -5.93 19.85 -9.90
CA PRO A 3 -5.32 18.67 -9.33
C PRO A 3 -5.01 18.91 -7.84
N PRO A 4 -5.19 17.90 -6.97
CA PRO A 4 -4.77 18.01 -5.58
C PRO A 4 -3.26 18.26 -5.55
N LYS A 5 -2.84 19.48 -5.16
CA LYS A 5 -1.43 19.90 -5.25
C LYS A 5 -0.49 19.18 -4.28
N ASP A 6 -1.01 18.47 -3.29
CA ASP A 6 -0.22 17.92 -2.17
C ASP A 6 -0.32 16.38 -2.03
N ILE A 7 -0.77 15.68 -3.06
CA ILE A 7 -0.96 14.22 -3.03
C ILE A 7 0.20 13.49 -3.70
N LYS A 8 0.68 12.43 -3.06
CA LYS A 8 1.66 11.47 -3.59
C LYS A 8 1.02 10.09 -3.71
N LEU A 9 1.17 9.46 -4.88
CA LEU A 9 0.61 8.14 -5.18
C LEU A 9 1.71 7.08 -5.29
N LEU A 10 1.59 6.04 -4.47
CA LEU A 10 2.46 4.86 -4.47
C LEU A 10 1.62 3.60 -4.70
N SER A 11 2.27 2.50 -5.09
CA SER A 11 1.62 1.19 -5.17
C SER A 11 2.60 0.06 -4.93
N GLY A 12 2.10 -1.11 -4.54
CA GLY A 12 2.87 -2.34 -4.71
C GLY A 12 2.91 -2.77 -6.18
N THR A 13 3.53 -3.92 -6.43
CA THR A 13 3.74 -4.46 -7.77
C THR A 13 2.43 -4.89 -8.43
N SER A 14 1.54 -5.55 -7.69
CA SER A 14 0.27 -6.07 -8.20
C SER A 14 -0.74 -4.98 -8.56
N SER A 15 -0.69 -3.82 -7.92
CA SER A 15 -1.70 -2.76 -8.09
C SER A 15 -1.20 -1.57 -8.93
N ARG A 16 0.00 -1.67 -9.52
CA ARG A 16 0.58 -0.61 -10.35
C ARG A 16 -0.30 -0.20 -11.54
N PRO A 17 -0.92 -1.12 -12.31
CA PRO A 17 -1.82 -0.72 -13.41
C PRO A 17 -3.00 0.13 -12.91
N LEU A 18 -3.66 -0.30 -11.83
CA LEU A 18 -4.79 0.42 -11.25
C LEU A 18 -4.38 1.78 -10.67
N MET A 19 -3.22 1.86 -10.02
CA MET A 19 -2.69 3.13 -9.51
C MET A 19 -2.45 4.14 -10.63
N LEU A 20 -1.95 3.69 -11.79
CA LEU A 20 -1.73 4.55 -12.95
C LEU A 20 -3.06 5.04 -13.55
N GLU A 21 -4.07 4.19 -13.64
CA GLU A 21 -5.42 4.61 -14.06
C GLU A 21 -6.02 5.66 -13.11
N ILE A 22 -5.88 5.45 -11.80
CA ILE A 22 -6.30 6.44 -10.78
C ILE A 22 -5.53 7.75 -10.96
N ALA A 23 -4.22 7.71 -11.15
CA ALA A 23 -3.38 8.88 -11.37
C ALA A 23 -3.83 9.67 -12.60
N GLN A 24 -4.10 8.97 -13.71
CA GLN A 24 -4.61 9.57 -14.95
C GLN A 24 -5.97 10.24 -14.74
N HIS A 25 -6.90 9.57 -14.05
CA HIS A 25 -8.23 10.13 -13.76
C HIS A 25 -8.16 11.37 -12.86
N LEU A 26 -7.25 11.37 -11.87
CA LEU A 26 -7.04 12.49 -10.95
C LEU A 26 -6.17 13.61 -11.54
N LYS A 27 -5.54 13.38 -12.70
CA LYS A 27 -4.56 14.29 -13.33
C LYS A 27 -3.40 14.62 -12.39
N VAL A 28 -2.88 13.60 -11.72
CA VAL A 28 -1.68 13.67 -10.87
C VAL A 28 -0.61 12.72 -11.39
N GLU A 29 0.64 13.03 -11.12
CA GLU A 29 1.76 12.16 -11.48
C GLU A 29 1.93 11.05 -10.44
N SER A 30 2.32 9.85 -10.90
CA SER A 30 2.75 8.79 -9.99
C SER A 30 4.04 9.20 -9.32
N THR A 31 4.15 8.98 -8.01
CA THR A 31 5.40 9.23 -7.29
C THR A 31 6.44 8.18 -7.68
N GLU A 32 7.65 8.59 -8.02
CA GLU A 32 8.73 7.67 -8.36
C GLU A 32 9.14 6.82 -7.14
N HIS A 33 9.06 5.50 -7.30
CA HIS A 33 9.42 4.53 -6.27
C HIS A 33 9.78 3.18 -6.89
N LEU A 34 10.51 2.39 -6.12
CA LEU A 34 10.95 1.04 -6.44
C LEU A 34 10.31 0.06 -5.46
N VAL A 35 9.74 -1.00 -6.00
CA VAL A 35 9.40 -2.22 -5.27
C VAL A 35 10.04 -3.37 -6.05
N SER A 36 11.02 -4.04 -5.44
CA SER A 36 11.79 -5.10 -6.06
C SER A 36 12.12 -6.19 -5.05
N ARG A 37 12.92 -7.18 -5.46
CA ARG A 37 13.35 -8.27 -4.59
C ARG A 37 14.86 -8.41 -4.55
N PHE A 38 15.38 -8.76 -3.39
CA PHE A 38 16.74 -9.25 -3.22
C PHE A 38 16.87 -10.67 -3.79
N LYS A 39 18.10 -11.18 -3.88
CA LYS A 39 18.40 -12.50 -4.48
C LYS A 39 17.77 -13.67 -3.72
N ASP A 40 17.55 -13.52 -2.42
CA ASP A 40 16.90 -14.47 -1.52
C ASP A 40 15.37 -14.35 -1.52
N GLY A 41 14.82 -13.36 -2.22
CA GLY A 41 13.38 -13.14 -2.37
C GLY A 41 12.79 -12.11 -1.41
N GLU A 42 13.58 -11.54 -0.48
CA GLU A 42 13.13 -10.46 0.40
C GLU A 42 12.72 -9.22 -0.41
N ILE A 43 11.66 -8.56 0.04
CA ILE A 43 11.12 -7.37 -0.64
C ILE A 43 11.95 -6.15 -0.28
N ARG A 44 12.38 -5.41 -1.30
CA ARG A 44 13.02 -4.11 -1.19
C ARG A 44 12.07 -3.02 -1.64
N VAL A 45 11.90 -1.99 -0.81
CA VAL A 45 11.13 -0.78 -1.14
C VAL A 45 12.02 0.45 -1.03
N GLN A 46 11.88 1.38 -1.97
CA GLN A 46 12.53 2.68 -1.91
C GLN A 46 11.65 3.75 -2.56
N ILE A 47 11.39 4.85 -1.86
CA ILE A 47 10.72 6.03 -2.41
C ILE A 47 11.80 6.96 -2.93
N LEU A 48 11.74 7.33 -4.22
CA LEU A 48 12.81 8.05 -4.93
C LEU A 48 12.56 9.56 -4.97
N GLU A 49 11.33 10.00 -4.70
CA GLU A 49 10.94 11.40 -4.59
C GLU A 49 10.82 11.88 -3.13
N ASN A 50 10.95 13.19 -2.93
CA ASN A 50 10.63 13.81 -1.66
C ASN A 50 9.11 13.80 -1.43
N ILE A 51 8.69 13.16 -0.34
CA ILE A 51 7.29 13.07 0.11
C ILE A 51 7.05 13.71 1.49
N ARG A 52 8.05 14.40 2.05
CA ARG A 52 7.95 15.05 3.37
C ARG A 52 6.80 16.04 3.37
N GLY A 53 5.93 15.97 4.38
CA GLY A 53 4.81 16.89 4.55
C GLY A 53 3.65 16.72 3.57
N HIS A 54 3.72 15.76 2.65
CA HIS A 54 2.65 15.49 1.67
C HIS A 54 1.67 14.42 2.18
N ASP A 55 0.48 14.38 1.60
CA ASP A 55 -0.49 13.32 1.81
C ASP A 55 -0.18 12.16 0.86
N VAL A 56 0.23 11.02 1.41
CA VAL A 56 0.60 9.83 0.64
C VAL A 56 -0.58 8.86 0.60
N PHE A 57 -0.94 8.40 -0.58
CA PHE A 57 -1.91 7.34 -0.81
C PHE A 57 -1.20 6.14 -1.42
N ILE A 58 -1.34 4.98 -0.79
CA ILE A 58 -0.75 3.73 -1.25
C ILE A 58 -1.87 2.85 -1.77
N VAL A 59 -1.93 2.67 -3.08
CA VAL A 59 -2.91 1.82 -3.75
C VAL A 59 -2.34 0.40 -3.82
N GLN A 60 -2.87 -0.51 -3.01
CA GLN A 60 -2.42 -1.90 -3.01
C GLN A 60 -3.53 -2.84 -2.53
N SER A 61 -3.92 -3.77 -3.41
CA SER A 61 -4.73 -4.93 -3.05
C SER A 61 -3.90 -5.97 -2.30
N THR A 62 -4.52 -6.71 -1.39
CA THR A 62 -3.85 -7.73 -0.56
C THR A 62 -4.28 -9.15 -0.91
N HIS A 63 -4.59 -9.42 -2.18
CA HIS A 63 -4.86 -10.77 -2.68
C HIS A 63 -3.60 -11.64 -2.62
N PRO A 64 -3.71 -12.98 -2.63
CA PRO A 64 -2.52 -13.85 -2.69
C PRO A 64 -1.61 -13.53 -3.88
N PRO A 65 -0.28 -13.59 -3.74
CA PRO A 65 0.47 -14.10 -2.57
C PRO A 65 0.52 -13.12 -1.38
N ALA A 66 0.96 -13.62 -0.20
CA ALA A 66 1.10 -12.82 1.03
C ALA A 66 2.01 -11.59 0.87
N ASP A 67 2.93 -11.66 -0.08
CA ASP A 67 3.85 -10.61 -0.47
C ASP A 67 3.14 -9.30 -0.81
N ASN A 68 1.92 -9.34 -1.36
CA ASN A 68 1.15 -8.13 -1.63
C ASN A 68 0.83 -7.33 -0.35
N LEU A 69 0.55 -8.03 0.76
CA LEU A 69 0.39 -7.41 2.08
C LEU A 69 1.74 -6.89 2.61
N LEU A 70 2.83 -7.66 2.45
CA LEU A 70 4.15 -7.23 2.89
C LEU A 70 4.65 -6.00 2.14
N GLU A 71 4.46 -5.92 0.82
CA GLU A 71 4.75 -4.73 0.02
C GLU A 71 3.99 -3.49 0.52
N LEU A 72 2.68 -3.63 0.84
CA LEU A 72 1.89 -2.54 1.43
C LEU A 72 2.50 -2.07 2.75
N LEU A 73 2.80 -2.99 3.67
CA LEU A 73 3.35 -2.66 4.98
C LEU A 73 4.72 -1.96 4.86
N LEU A 74 5.59 -2.43 3.96
CA LEU A 74 6.90 -1.83 3.71
C LEU A 74 6.79 -0.44 3.07
N LEU A 75 5.84 -0.23 2.15
CA LEU A 75 5.56 1.10 1.59
C LEU A 75 5.01 2.06 2.66
N ILE A 76 4.14 1.59 3.56
CA ILE A 76 3.63 2.38 4.68
C ILE A 76 4.78 2.80 5.60
N ASP A 77 5.66 1.86 5.99
CA ASP A 77 6.81 2.14 6.84
C ASP A 77 7.77 3.13 6.17
N ALA A 78 8.11 2.91 4.89
CA ALA A 78 8.94 3.83 4.11
C ALA A 78 8.36 5.25 4.07
N ALA A 79 7.06 5.39 3.83
CA ALA A 79 6.38 6.68 3.79
C ALA A 79 6.36 7.38 5.16
N LYS A 80 6.08 6.64 6.24
CA LYS A 80 6.11 7.16 7.62
C LYS A 80 7.51 7.68 7.97
N ARG A 81 8.56 6.90 7.69
CA ARG A 81 9.96 7.28 7.96
C ARG A 81 10.44 8.46 7.10
N ALA A 82 9.91 8.58 5.88
CA ALA A 82 10.14 9.74 5.02
C ALA A 82 9.38 11.01 5.47
N SER A 83 8.72 10.99 6.64
CA SER A 83 7.99 12.14 7.20
C SER A 83 6.81 12.60 6.33
N ALA A 84 6.09 11.66 5.70
CA ALA A 84 4.78 11.94 5.12
C ALA A 84 3.85 12.56 6.18
N LYS A 85 3.04 13.55 5.79
CA LYS A 85 2.06 14.18 6.69
C LYS A 85 0.96 13.20 7.10
N ARG A 86 0.54 12.39 6.14
CA ARG A 86 -0.49 11.36 6.30
C ARG A 86 -0.21 10.23 5.32
N VAL A 87 -0.48 9.01 5.75
CA VAL A 87 -0.41 7.81 4.91
C VAL A 87 -1.80 7.17 4.89
N THR A 88 -2.38 7.04 3.70
CA THR A 88 -3.70 6.43 3.49
C THR A 88 -3.54 5.18 2.65
N ALA A 89 -3.90 4.02 3.20
CA ALA A 89 -3.93 2.78 2.44
C ALA A 89 -5.26 2.68 1.68
N VAL A 90 -5.19 2.57 0.35
CA VAL A 90 -6.33 2.30 -0.54
C VAL A 90 -6.23 0.84 -0.95
N ILE A 91 -7.14 0.00 -0.43
CA ILE A 91 -7.08 -1.46 -0.55
C ILE A 91 -8.32 -1.96 -1.32
N PRO A 92 -8.29 -2.01 -2.67
CA PRO A 92 -9.44 -2.40 -3.49
C PRO A 92 -9.95 -3.81 -3.18
N TYR A 93 -9.02 -4.75 -2.97
CA TYR A 93 -9.32 -6.09 -2.47
C TYR A 93 -8.65 -6.32 -1.12
N PHE A 94 -9.46 -6.49 -0.08
CA PHE A 94 -8.99 -6.77 1.28
C PHE A 94 -8.87 -8.28 1.53
N GLY A 95 -7.66 -8.81 1.34
CA GLY A 95 -7.30 -10.19 1.67
C GLY A 95 -7.55 -10.52 3.13
N TYR A 96 -7.78 -11.80 3.42
CA TYR A 96 -8.19 -12.31 4.73
C TYR A 96 -9.53 -11.78 5.27
N GLY A 97 -10.24 -10.93 4.53
CA GLY A 97 -11.54 -10.37 4.93
C GLY A 97 -12.65 -11.40 5.16
N ARG A 98 -12.50 -12.63 4.67
CA ARG A 98 -13.48 -13.72 4.89
C ARG A 98 -13.47 -14.28 6.31
N GLN A 99 -12.35 -14.16 7.04
CA GLN A 99 -12.23 -14.66 8.42
C GLN A 99 -12.34 -13.48 9.39
N ASP A 100 -13.55 -12.94 9.50
CA ASP A 100 -13.93 -11.75 10.25
C ASP A 100 -14.44 -12.03 11.68
N ARG A 101 -14.71 -13.30 11.99
CA ARG A 101 -15.23 -13.77 13.28
C ARG A 101 -14.65 -15.14 13.61
N LYS A 102 -14.87 -15.59 14.85
CA LYS A 102 -14.63 -16.98 15.25
C LYS A 102 -15.82 -17.83 14.86
N ASP A 103 -15.67 -18.61 13.80
CA ASP A 103 -16.63 -19.64 13.38
C ASP A 103 -16.40 -20.98 14.08
N GLN A 104 -15.16 -21.24 14.52
CA GLN A 104 -14.77 -22.44 15.27
C GLN A 104 -13.90 -22.13 16.50
N PRO A 105 -13.79 -23.05 17.48
CA PRO A 105 -12.83 -22.91 18.57
C PRO A 105 -11.38 -22.85 18.07
N ARG A 106 -10.57 -21.96 18.65
CA ARG A 106 -9.12 -21.82 18.41
C ARG A 106 -8.70 -21.37 16.99
N VAL A 107 -9.56 -20.64 16.29
CA VAL A 107 -9.22 -19.98 15.01
C VAL A 107 -8.83 -18.51 15.20
N PRO A 108 -8.00 -17.93 14.30
CA PRO A 108 -7.72 -16.50 14.30
C PRO A 108 -8.91 -15.69 13.76
N ILE A 109 -8.90 -14.40 14.06
CA ILE A 109 -9.71 -13.40 13.34
C ILE A 109 -8.75 -12.70 12.38
N SER A 110 -8.50 -13.30 11.22
CA SER A 110 -7.43 -12.86 10.31
C SER A 110 -7.65 -11.45 9.77
N ALA A 111 -8.91 -11.05 9.52
CA ALA A 111 -9.22 -9.67 9.12
C ALA A 111 -8.78 -8.65 10.19
N LYS A 112 -8.97 -8.98 11.49
CA LYS A 112 -8.52 -8.14 12.61
C LYS A 112 -7.00 -8.11 12.73
N LEU A 113 -6.33 -9.25 12.53
CA LEU A 113 -4.88 -9.32 12.52
C LEU A 113 -4.30 -8.41 11.43
N VAL A 114 -4.77 -8.54 10.20
CA VAL A 114 -4.30 -7.71 9.07
C VAL A 114 -4.56 -6.22 9.34
N SER A 115 -5.74 -5.88 9.87
CA SER A 115 -6.04 -4.49 10.25
C SER A 115 -5.15 -3.94 11.37
N ASN A 116 -4.60 -4.78 12.26
CA ASN A 116 -3.68 -4.33 13.29
C ASN A 116 -2.26 -4.12 12.77
N LEU A 117 -1.88 -4.78 11.67
CA LEU A 117 -0.55 -4.63 11.05
C LEU A 117 -0.43 -3.32 10.27
N ILE A 118 -1.54 -2.84 9.69
CA ILE A 118 -1.65 -1.62 8.87
C ILE A 118 -1.76 -0.38 9.77
#